data_AF-A0A162CMS0-F1
#
_entry.id   AF-A0A162CMS0-F1
#
_cell.length_a   1.000
_cell.length_b   1.000
_cell.length_c   1.000
_cell.angle_alpha   90.00
_cell.angle_beta   90.00
_cell.angle_gamma   90.00
#
_symmetry.space_group_name_H-M   'P 1'
#
loop_
_entity.id
_entity.type
_entity.pdbx_description
1 polymer ?
#
loop_
_entity_poly.entity_id
_entity_poly.type
_entity_poly.pdbx_seq_one_letter_code
_entity_poly.pdbx_strand_id
1 'polypeptide(L)'
;MLQSALYRILRIFLVTLDFWFNTDIPTSQVDRSGKPSQSIPVNNMDPSSSAQQTETSTSDLIELQTWEEIYIEECLSFKASLETQARILRNTSEGVNRIKDVRKELISLSHQAERIKEAAFEMVDETPDSVYVRNATPEWLSSRLGDPQLEQVCISMEYSLDRLAFELRCDPSIDLMVAGHLEQMTDDIEMDFL
;
A
#
# COMPACT_ATOMS: atom_id res chain seq x y z
N MET A 1 1.62 9.25 -23.20
CA MET A 1 1.65 7.98 -22.44
C MET A 1 2.52 8.10 -21.18
N LEU A 2 3.74 8.65 -21.26
CA LEU A 2 4.62 8.88 -20.08
C LEU A 2 4.01 9.70 -18.91
N GLN A 3 3.19 10.72 -19.20
CA GLN A 3 2.52 11.53 -18.16
C GLN A 3 1.43 10.75 -17.38
N SER A 4 0.84 9.70 -17.97
CA SER A 4 -0.17 8.88 -17.30
C SER A 4 0.48 7.91 -16.33
N ALA A 5 1.58 7.27 -16.74
CA ALA A 5 2.34 6.35 -15.89
C ALA A 5 2.93 7.06 -14.67
N LEU A 6 3.54 8.24 -14.86
CA LEU A 6 4.07 9.04 -13.73
C LEU A 6 2.97 9.50 -12.77
N TYR A 7 1.79 9.88 -13.26
CA TYR A 7 0.65 10.25 -12.41
C TYR A 7 0.11 9.06 -11.60
N ARG A 8 0.13 7.85 -12.18
CA ARG A 8 -0.30 6.60 -11.53
C ARG A 8 0.69 6.11 -10.47
N ILE A 9 1.99 6.15 -10.77
CA ILE A 9 3.06 5.86 -9.80
C ILE A 9 3.01 6.86 -8.64
N LEU A 10 2.82 8.16 -8.92
CA LEU A 10 2.66 9.17 -7.86
C LEU A 10 1.42 8.89 -6.99
N ARG A 11 0.32 8.39 -7.58
CA ARG A 11 -0.89 8.04 -6.84
C ARG A 11 -0.65 6.88 -5.87
N ILE A 12 0.08 5.85 -6.30
CA ILE A 12 0.49 4.73 -5.43
C ILE A 12 1.34 5.24 -4.26
N PHE A 13 2.33 6.10 -4.54
CA PHE A 13 3.16 6.74 -3.51
C PHE A 13 2.40 7.71 -2.58
N LEU A 14 1.36 8.40 -3.07
CA LEU A 14 0.57 9.32 -2.25
C LEU A 14 -0.41 8.58 -1.34
N VAL A 15 -0.96 7.45 -1.78
CA VAL A 15 -1.83 6.60 -0.94
C VAL A 15 -1.05 5.98 0.23
N THR A 16 0.21 5.59 0.02
CA THR A 16 1.09 5.10 1.09
C THR A 16 1.51 6.21 2.07
N LEU A 17 1.67 7.45 1.58
CA LEU A 17 2.05 8.60 2.42
C LEU A 17 0.88 9.16 3.25
N ASP A 18 -0.33 9.24 2.68
CA ASP A 18 -1.53 9.75 3.38
C ASP A 18 -1.93 8.87 4.57
N PHE A 19 -1.61 7.57 4.53
CA PHE A 19 -1.87 6.64 5.64
C PHE A 19 -0.97 6.89 6.86
N TRP A 20 0.28 7.30 6.65
CA TRP A 20 1.22 7.61 7.74
C TRP A 20 0.87 8.90 8.49
N PHE A 21 0.20 9.85 7.82
CA PHE A 21 -0.10 11.17 8.40
C PHE A 21 -1.55 11.36 8.86
N ASN A 22 -2.51 10.52 8.47
CA ASN A 22 -3.94 10.67 8.84
C ASN A 22 -4.43 9.72 9.95
N THR A 23 -3.58 9.30 10.88
CA THR A 23 -4.03 8.81 12.19
C THR A 23 -3.93 9.90 13.22
N ASP A 24 -5.01 10.69 13.35
CA ASP A 24 -5.55 11.26 14.60
C ASP A 24 -6.19 12.62 14.33
N ILE A 25 -7.52 12.71 14.24
CA ILE A 25 -8.33 13.69 15.00
C ILE A 25 -9.79 13.19 15.10
N PRO A 26 -10.34 13.01 16.32
CA PRO A 26 -11.71 13.39 16.59
C PRO A 26 -11.74 14.69 17.40
N THR A 27 -12.56 15.59 16.90
CA THR A 27 -12.87 16.93 17.39
C THR A 27 -13.36 16.88 18.84
N SER A 28 -12.76 17.68 19.73
CA SER A 28 -13.44 18.10 20.96
C SER A 28 -13.46 19.63 21.02
N GLN A 29 -14.68 20.17 21.10
CA GLN A 29 -14.94 21.56 21.43
C GLN A 29 -14.50 21.84 22.87
N VAL A 30 -13.76 22.94 23.11
CA VAL A 30 -14.02 23.90 24.20
C VAL A 30 -13.47 25.28 23.79
N ASP A 31 -14.36 26.27 23.81
CA ASP A 31 -14.14 27.71 23.70
C ASP A 31 -13.18 28.29 24.76
N ARG A 32 -12.30 29.23 24.37
CA ARG A 32 -12.21 30.58 24.98
C ARG A 32 -11.11 31.47 24.36
N SER A 33 -11.56 32.44 23.57
CA SER A 33 -11.29 33.90 23.67
C SER A 33 -9.87 34.40 24.05
N GLY A 34 -9.25 35.16 23.13
CA GLY A 34 -8.31 36.25 23.48
C GLY A 34 -7.23 36.57 22.43
N LYS A 35 -7.48 37.53 21.52
CA LYS A 35 -6.48 38.28 20.71
C LYS A 35 -6.16 39.63 21.43
N PRO A 36 -5.25 40.52 20.96
CA PRO A 36 -4.07 40.41 20.07
C PRO A 36 -2.83 41.28 20.49
N SER A 37 -1.76 41.24 19.66
CA SER A 37 -0.89 42.38 19.21
C SER A 37 0.53 42.58 19.78
N GLN A 38 1.50 42.75 18.84
CA GLN A 38 2.64 43.73 18.74
C GLN A 38 3.88 43.08 18.08
N SER A 39 4.23 43.34 16.81
CA SER A 39 4.89 44.50 16.14
C SER A 39 6.45 44.47 16.14
N ILE A 40 7.02 44.60 14.94
CA ILE A 40 8.45 44.61 14.50
C ILE A 40 9.17 45.94 14.87
N PRO A 41 10.52 46.06 14.82
CA PRO A 41 11.22 46.56 13.60
C PRO A 41 12.65 45.95 13.36
N VAL A 42 13.04 45.48 12.17
CA VAL A 42 13.74 46.11 11.00
C VAL A 42 15.04 46.89 11.28
N ASN A 43 16.15 46.42 10.67
CA ASN A 43 17.31 47.14 10.05
C ASN A 43 18.55 46.18 10.04
N ASN A 44 19.47 46.08 9.06
CA ASN A 44 19.85 46.87 7.89
C ASN A 44 20.79 46.06 6.93
N MET A 45 20.66 46.33 5.63
CA MET A 45 21.67 46.46 4.53
C MET A 45 22.82 45.44 4.28
N ASP A 46 22.77 44.85 3.08
CA ASP A 46 23.81 44.20 2.23
C ASP A 46 24.94 45.17 1.78
N PRO A 47 26.16 44.73 1.31
CA PRO A 47 26.34 44.17 -0.06
C PRO A 47 27.51 43.18 -0.35
N SER A 48 27.24 42.28 -1.31
CA SER A 48 28.10 41.80 -2.43
C SER A 48 29.37 40.94 -2.19
N SER A 49 29.41 39.72 -2.75
CA SER A 49 30.17 39.35 -3.97
C SER A 49 30.69 37.90 -4.00
N SER A 50 30.32 37.20 -5.07
CA SER A 50 31.08 36.18 -5.85
C SER A 50 31.67 34.93 -5.17
N ALA A 51 31.23 33.74 -5.57
CA ALA A 51 31.87 32.96 -6.65
C ALA A 51 31.52 31.46 -6.56
N GLN A 52 31.06 30.95 -7.71
CA GLN A 52 31.37 29.64 -8.30
C GLN A 52 30.96 28.34 -7.58
N GLN A 53 29.93 27.73 -8.20
CA GLN A 53 29.96 26.38 -8.74
C GLN A 53 30.53 25.28 -7.83
N THR A 54 29.62 24.47 -7.29
CA THR A 54 29.69 23.04 -7.59
C THR A 54 28.27 22.56 -7.79
N GLU A 55 27.86 22.53 -9.05
CA GLU A 55 26.81 21.63 -9.50
C GLU A 55 27.33 20.21 -9.27
N THR A 56 27.13 19.67 -8.07
CA THR A 56 26.98 18.22 -7.95
C THR A 56 25.57 17.94 -8.47
N SER A 57 25.46 17.93 -9.79
CA SER A 57 24.40 17.22 -10.49
C SER A 57 24.63 15.74 -10.20
N THR A 58 24.32 15.32 -8.98
CA THR A 58 23.96 13.95 -8.70
C THR A 58 22.63 13.79 -9.42
N SER A 59 22.71 13.51 -10.72
CA SER A 59 21.72 12.63 -11.31
C SER A 59 21.93 11.31 -10.57
N ASP A 60 21.29 11.22 -9.40
CA ASP A 60 20.67 9.98 -9.00
C ASP A 60 19.81 9.64 -10.22
N LEU A 61 20.37 8.79 -11.10
CA LEU A 61 19.58 8.04 -12.05
C LEU A 61 18.57 7.34 -11.14
N ILE A 62 17.39 7.94 -11.02
CA ILE A 62 16.23 7.26 -10.49
C ILE A 62 16.08 6.09 -11.46
N GLU A 63 16.61 4.93 -11.09
CA GLU A 63 16.24 3.67 -11.72
C GLU A 63 14.71 3.62 -11.55
N LEU A 64 14.02 3.94 -12.64
CA LEU A 64 12.57 3.80 -12.68
C LEU A 64 12.32 2.31 -12.52
N GLN A 65 11.84 1.95 -11.34
CA GLN A 65 11.41 0.60 -11.04
C GLN A 65 10.40 0.16 -12.10
N THR A 66 10.63 -1.01 -12.69
CA THR A 66 9.73 -1.57 -13.71
C THR A 66 8.43 -2.01 -13.07
N TRP A 67 7.34 -2.09 -13.84
CA TRP A 67 6.08 -2.61 -13.30
C TRP A 67 6.18 -4.07 -12.88
N GLU A 68 7.06 -4.85 -13.50
CA GLU A 68 7.38 -6.22 -13.08
C GLU A 68 7.99 -6.25 -11.67
N GLU A 69 8.96 -5.39 -11.38
CA GLU A 69 9.55 -5.27 -10.04
C GLU A 69 8.53 -4.80 -9.00
N ILE A 70 7.68 -3.83 -9.34
CA ILE A 70 6.60 -3.34 -8.46
C ILE A 70 5.60 -4.46 -8.17
N TYR A 71 5.18 -5.20 -9.18
CA TYR A 71 4.24 -6.32 -9.03
C TYR A 71 4.80 -7.39 -8.08
N ILE A 72 6.06 -7.80 -8.29
CA ILE A 72 6.72 -8.80 -7.45
C ILE A 72 6.85 -8.29 -6.01
N GLU A 73 7.28 -7.04 -5.83
CA GLU A 73 7.43 -6.43 -4.50
C GLU A 73 6.09 -6.40 -3.76
N GLU A 74 5.01 -5.97 -4.42
CA GLU A 74 3.67 -5.93 -3.82
C GLU A 74 3.19 -7.33 -3.44
N CYS A 75 3.38 -8.35 -4.29
CA CYS A 75 3.01 -9.74 -3.98
C CYS A 75 3.79 -10.30 -2.79
N LEU A 76 5.12 -10.13 -2.77
CA LEU A 76 5.97 -10.61 -1.67
C LEU A 76 5.67 -9.89 -0.35
N SER A 77 5.47 -8.58 -0.40
CA SER A 77 5.12 -7.76 0.76
C SER A 77 3.76 -8.15 1.33
N PHE A 78 2.77 -8.37 0.45
CA PHE A 78 1.45 -8.83 0.83
C PHE A 78 1.50 -10.23 1.49
N LYS A 79 2.21 -11.18 0.86
CA LYS A 79 2.42 -12.52 1.41
C LYS A 79 3.04 -12.49 2.82
N ALA A 80 4.16 -11.77 2.97
CA ALA A 80 4.86 -11.67 4.26
C ALA A 80 4.01 -11.01 5.35
N SER A 81 3.16 -10.07 4.96
CA SER A 81 2.24 -9.40 5.86
C SER A 81 1.10 -10.32 6.30
N LEU A 82 0.51 -11.10 5.39
CA LEU A 82 -0.48 -12.15 5.72
C LEU A 82 0.10 -13.15 6.72
N GLU A 83 1.29 -13.69 6.45
CA GLU A 83 1.99 -14.62 7.35
C GLU A 83 2.23 -14.01 8.73
N THR A 84 2.65 -12.75 8.77
CA THR A 84 2.88 -12.02 10.01
C THR A 84 1.60 -11.87 10.82
N GLN A 85 0.50 -11.47 10.18
CA GLN A 85 -0.79 -11.31 10.87
C GLN A 85 -1.35 -12.66 11.34
N ALA A 86 -1.24 -13.72 10.54
CA ALA A 86 -1.63 -15.08 10.93
C ALA A 86 -0.86 -15.53 12.18
N ARG A 87 0.45 -15.31 12.21
CA ARG A 87 1.30 -15.62 13.38
C ARG A 87 0.88 -14.83 14.62
N ILE A 88 0.62 -13.53 14.48
CA ILE A 88 0.15 -12.68 15.59
C ILE A 88 -1.17 -13.21 16.16
N LEU A 89 -2.12 -13.57 15.30
CA LEU A 89 -3.42 -14.11 15.71
C LEU A 89 -3.29 -15.46 16.44
N ARG A 90 -2.38 -16.34 15.99
CA ARG A 90 -2.11 -17.61 16.68
C ARG A 90 -1.39 -17.43 18.01
N ASN A 91 -0.60 -16.37 18.16
CA ASN A 91 0.19 -16.16 19.35
C ASN A 91 -0.58 -15.39 20.44
N THR A 92 -1.14 -16.14 21.40
CA THR A 92 -1.97 -15.54 22.45
C THR A 92 -1.19 -14.63 23.41
N SER A 93 0.14 -14.64 23.40
CA SER A 93 0.98 -13.83 24.30
C SER A 93 1.06 -12.35 23.93
N GLU A 94 0.63 -11.94 22.73
CA GLU A 94 0.78 -10.56 22.24
C GLU A 94 -0.24 -9.54 22.81
N GLY A 95 -1.03 -9.95 23.81
CA GLY A 95 -1.91 -9.06 24.56
C GLY A 95 -3.17 -8.59 23.81
N VAL A 96 -3.95 -7.73 24.46
CA VAL A 96 -5.30 -7.31 24.00
C VAL A 96 -5.25 -6.38 22.78
N ASN A 97 -4.14 -5.64 22.60
CA ASN A 97 -4.00 -4.72 21.47
C ASN A 97 -3.77 -5.41 20.14
N ARG A 98 -3.30 -6.67 20.14
CA ARG A 98 -3.00 -7.42 18.91
C ARG A 98 -4.18 -7.45 17.93
N ILE A 99 -5.41 -7.64 18.45
CA ILE A 99 -6.61 -7.74 17.61
C ILE A 99 -6.90 -6.41 16.91
N LYS A 100 -6.68 -5.30 17.61
CA LYS A 100 -6.87 -3.97 17.04
C LYS A 100 -5.85 -3.70 15.94
N ASP A 101 -4.60 -4.10 16.15
CA ASP A 101 -3.51 -3.86 15.21
C ASP A 101 -3.63 -4.76 13.98
N VAL A 102 -3.88 -6.06 14.17
CA VAL A 102 -4.19 -6.99 13.07
C VAL A 102 -5.35 -6.47 12.23
N ARG A 103 -6.43 -6.00 12.86
CA ARG A 103 -7.56 -5.46 12.11
C ARG A 103 -7.18 -4.27 11.22
N LYS A 104 -6.31 -3.38 11.70
CA LYS A 104 -5.81 -2.27 10.87
C LYS A 104 -5.00 -2.80 9.69
N GLU A 105 -4.14 -3.78 9.94
CA GLU A 105 -3.34 -4.41 8.89
C GLU A 105 -4.21 -5.14 7.86
N LEU A 106 -5.30 -5.79 8.26
CA LEU A 106 -6.23 -6.41 7.31
C LEU A 106 -6.85 -5.38 6.35
N ILE A 107 -7.19 -4.18 6.84
CA ILE A 107 -7.66 -3.06 5.97
C ILE A 107 -6.53 -2.51 5.10
N SER A 108 -5.28 -2.53 5.59
CA SER A 108 -4.13 -2.15 4.77
C SER A 108 -3.91 -3.14 3.61
N LEU A 109 -4.03 -4.43 3.93
CA LEU A 109 -3.91 -5.52 2.98
C LEU A 109 -5.03 -5.49 1.94
N SER A 110 -6.27 -5.16 2.31
CA SER A 110 -7.35 -5.07 1.31
C SER A 110 -7.03 -4.04 0.22
N HIS A 111 -6.52 -2.86 0.60
CA HIS A 111 -6.02 -1.89 -0.38
C HIS A 111 -4.78 -2.36 -1.15
N GLN A 112 -3.93 -3.19 -0.55
CA GLN A 112 -2.77 -3.76 -1.23
C GLN A 112 -3.17 -4.76 -2.32
N ALA A 113 -4.26 -5.51 -2.14
CA ALA A 113 -4.79 -6.39 -3.19
C ALA A 113 -5.18 -5.60 -4.45
N GLU A 114 -5.73 -4.39 -4.29
CA GLU A 114 -6.00 -3.48 -5.42
C GLU A 114 -4.70 -3.00 -6.09
N ARG A 115 -3.65 -2.70 -5.32
CA ARG A 115 -2.34 -2.32 -5.88
C ARG A 115 -1.68 -3.45 -6.64
N ILE A 116 -1.78 -4.69 -6.17
CA ILE A 116 -1.31 -5.89 -6.88
C ILE A 116 -2.01 -5.99 -8.24
N LYS A 117 -3.34 -5.80 -8.28
CA LYS A 117 -4.11 -5.79 -9.53
C LYS A 117 -3.61 -4.71 -10.50
N GLU A 118 -3.47 -3.46 -10.02
CA GLU A 118 -2.98 -2.35 -10.84
C GLU A 118 -1.57 -2.65 -11.38
N ALA A 119 -0.65 -3.08 -10.53
CA ALA A 119 0.72 -3.41 -10.92
C ALA A 119 0.79 -4.55 -11.95
N ALA A 120 -0.05 -5.57 -11.79
CA ALA A 120 -0.12 -6.68 -12.73
C ALA A 120 -0.61 -6.25 -14.13
N PHE A 121 -1.62 -5.38 -14.21
CA PHE A 121 -2.09 -4.87 -15.50
C PHE A 121 -1.07 -3.97 -16.17
N GLU A 122 -0.38 -3.12 -15.41
CA GLU A 122 0.66 -2.26 -15.95
C GLU A 122 1.90 -3.08 -16.36
N MET A 123 2.25 -4.15 -15.64
CA MET A 123 3.28 -5.12 -16.04
C MET A 123 2.93 -5.77 -17.39
N VAL A 124 1.67 -6.16 -17.61
CA VAL A 124 1.25 -6.74 -18.89
C VAL A 124 1.33 -5.74 -20.04
N ASP A 125 1.03 -4.47 -19.80
CA ASP A 125 1.14 -3.41 -20.83
C ASP A 125 2.60 -3.06 -21.13
N GLU A 126 3.47 -3.01 -20.10
CA GLU A 126 4.89 -2.63 -20.23
C GLU A 126 5.76 -3.79 -20.75
N THR A 127 5.60 -4.99 -20.20
CA THR A 127 6.43 -6.18 -20.47
C THR A 127 5.57 -7.43 -20.73
N PRO A 128 4.80 -7.48 -21.84
CA PRO A 128 3.94 -8.63 -22.17
C PRO A 128 4.70 -9.94 -22.39
N ASP A 129 6.01 -9.87 -22.68
CA ASP A 129 6.89 -11.03 -22.86
C ASP A 129 7.58 -11.50 -21.57
N SER A 130 7.28 -10.90 -20.41
CA SER A 130 7.90 -11.28 -19.13
C SER A 130 7.61 -12.74 -18.79
N VAL A 131 8.49 -13.35 -18.00
CA VAL A 131 8.34 -14.75 -17.58
C VAL A 131 7.03 -14.94 -16.81
N TYR A 132 6.64 -13.95 -16.01
CA TYR A 132 5.39 -13.96 -15.24
C TYR A 132 4.16 -13.92 -16.14
N VAL A 133 4.11 -13.02 -17.12
CA VAL A 133 2.97 -12.94 -18.06
C VAL A 133 2.87 -14.20 -18.92
N ARG A 134 4.02 -14.78 -19.32
CA ARG A 134 4.07 -16.00 -20.13
C ARG A 134 3.72 -17.27 -19.35
N ASN A 135 4.03 -17.31 -18.06
CA ASN A 135 3.74 -18.44 -17.19
C ASN A 135 2.35 -18.35 -16.54
N ALA A 136 1.75 -17.15 -16.51
CA ALA A 136 0.37 -16.97 -16.06
C ALA A 136 -0.56 -17.89 -16.86
N THR A 137 -1.53 -18.51 -16.16
CA THR A 137 -2.51 -19.36 -16.86
C THR A 137 -3.23 -18.55 -17.95
N PRO A 138 -3.56 -19.13 -19.11
CA PRO A 138 -4.15 -18.40 -20.22
C PRO A 138 -5.42 -17.59 -19.87
N GLU A 139 -6.16 -18.03 -18.84
CA GLU A 139 -7.39 -17.41 -18.34
C GLU A 139 -7.14 -16.24 -17.38
N TRP A 140 -5.94 -16.16 -16.81
CA TRP A 140 -5.50 -15.18 -15.81
C TRP A 140 -5.62 -13.73 -16.30
N LEU A 141 -5.23 -13.52 -17.57
CA LEU A 141 -5.12 -12.20 -18.21
C LEU A 141 -6.05 -12.05 -19.42
N SER A 142 -6.73 -13.13 -19.87
CA SER A 142 -7.55 -13.05 -21.08
C SER A 142 -8.89 -12.37 -20.80
N SER A 143 -9.07 -11.17 -21.38
CA SER A 143 -10.35 -10.44 -21.36
C SER A 143 -11.43 -11.03 -22.28
N ARG A 144 -11.21 -12.23 -22.84
CA ARG A 144 -11.97 -12.74 -24.00
C ARG A 144 -13.44 -13.04 -23.68
N LEU A 145 -13.83 -13.09 -22.40
CA LEU A 145 -15.19 -13.44 -21.95
C LEU A 145 -15.81 -12.49 -20.90
N GLY A 146 -15.15 -11.38 -20.53
CA GLY A 146 -15.62 -10.48 -19.47
C GLY A 146 -14.97 -10.78 -18.13
N ASP A 147 -14.36 -9.73 -17.55
CA ASP A 147 -13.48 -9.63 -16.38
C ASP A 147 -12.28 -10.61 -16.32
N PRO A 148 -11.03 -10.09 -16.32
CA PRO A 148 -9.84 -10.93 -16.11
C PRO A 148 -9.97 -11.70 -14.79
N GLN A 149 -9.66 -13.00 -14.81
CA GLN A 149 -9.70 -13.84 -13.61
C GLN A 149 -8.87 -13.25 -12.47
N LEU A 150 -7.73 -12.64 -12.80
CA LEU A 150 -6.90 -11.87 -11.86
C LEU A 150 -7.66 -10.76 -11.13
N GLU A 151 -8.43 -9.94 -11.85
CA GLU A 151 -9.20 -8.86 -11.25
C GLU A 151 -10.25 -9.41 -10.28
N GLN A 152 -10.93 -10.48 -10.66
CA GLN A 152 -11.91 -11.13 -9.79
C GLN A 152 -11.27 -11.72 -8.54
N VAL A 153 -10.06 -12.29 -8.65
CA VAL A 153 -9.29 -12.81 -7.50
C VAL A 153 -8.89 -11.68 -6.58
N CYS A 154 -8.32 -10.58 -7.10
CA CYS A 154 -7.94 -9.42 -6.28
C CYS A 154 -9.13 -8.77 -5.59
N ILE A 155 -10.27 -8.60 -6.28
CA ILE A 155 -11.51 -8.09 -5.68
C ILE A 155 -12.01 -9.03 -4.56
N SER A 156 -11.90 -10.34 -4.77
CA SER A 156 -12.27 -11.34 -3.76
C SER A 156 -11.36 -11.26 -2.53
N MET A 157 -10.05 -11.06 -2.72
CA MET A 157 -9.09 -10.88 -1.63
C MET A 157 -9.37 -9.60 -0.85
N GLU A 158 -9.56 -8.47 -1.54
CA GLU A 158 -9.92 -7.17 -0.95
C GLU A 158 -11.16 -7.31 -0.05
N TYR A 159 -12.26 -7.83 -0.61
CA TYR A 159 -13.50 -8.02 0.12
C TYR A 159 -13.35 -8.96 1.31
N SER A 160 -12.60 -10.05 1.14
CA SER A 160 -12.38 -11.04 2.21
C SER A 160 -11.63 -10.42 3.38
N LEU A 161 -10.59 -9.64 3.13
CA LEU A 161 -9.78 -8.98 4.16
C LEU A 161 -10.60 -7.93 4.93
N ASP A 162 -11.37 -7.11 4.23
CA ASP A 162 -12.28 -6.13 4.85
C ASP A 162 -13.33 -6.81 5.73
N ARG A 163 -13.90 -7.91 5.24
CA ARG A 163 -14.88 -8.71 5.98
C ARG A 163 -14.25 -9.34 7.21
N LEU A 164 -13.07 -9.96 7.10
CA LEU A 164 -12.36 -10.56 8.24
C LEU A 164 -12.01 -9.49 9.28
N ALA A 165 -11.62 -8.28 8.85
CA ALA A 165 -11.38 -7.15 9.75
C ALA A 165 -12.65 -6.76 10.52
N PHE A 166 -13.80 -6.72 9.84
CA PHE A 166 -15.09 -6.43 10.47
C PHE A 166 -15.52 -7.54 11.43
N GLU A 167 -15.43 -8.81 11.02
CA GLU A 167 -15.82 -9.95 11.84
C GLU A 167 -14.96 -10.01 13.12
N LEU A 168 -13.64 -9.82 12.99
CA LEU A 168 -12.71 -9.82 14.12
C LEU A 168 -12.95 -8.65 15.08
N ARG A 169 -13.50 -7.51 14.59
CA ARG A 169 -13.98 -6.42 15.44
C ARG A 169 -15.20 -6.83 16.25
N CYS A 170 -16.14 -7.54 15.63
CA CYS A 170 -17.40 -7.92 16.23
C CYS A 170 -17.23 -9.04 17.26
N ASP A 171 -16.38 -10.02 16.94
CA ASP A 171 -16.10 -11.17 17.78
C ASP A 171 -14.59 -11.50 17.76
N PRO A 172 -13.81 -11.03 18.74
CA PRO A 172 -12.38 -11.35 18.81
C PRO A 172 -12.06 -12.84 19.02
N SER A 173 -13.05 -13.68 19.38
CA SER A 173 -12.82 -15.12 19.62
C SER A 173 -12.62 -15.93 18.34
N ILE A 174 -12.87 -15.33 17.18
CA ILE A 174 -12.62 -15.94 15.87
C ILE A 174 -11.17 -15.76 15.40
N ASP A 175 -10.27 -15.23 16.23
CA ASP A 175 -8.88 -14.92 15.86
C ASP A 175 -8.15 -16.10 15.19
N LEU A 176 -8.33 -17.32 15.69
CA LEU A 176 -7.75 -18.54 15.10
C LEU A 176 -8.38 -18.91 13.75
N MET A 177 -9.67 -18.62 13.54
CA MET A 177 -10.33 -18.83 12.25
C MET A 177 -9.76 -17.85 11.23
N VAL A 178 -9.64 -16.58 11.60
CA VAL A 178 -9.06 -15.54 10.74
C VAL A 178 -7.62 -15.89 10.41
N ALA A 179 -6.81 -16.37 11.37
CA ALA A 179 -5.46 -16.82 11.10
C ALA A 179 -5.39 -17.90 10.00
N GLY A 180 -6.28 -18.90 10.05
CA GLY A 180 -6.36 -19.93 9.01
C GLY A 180 -6.77 -19.38 7.64
N HIS A 181 -7.64 -18.37 7.59
CA HIS A 181 -7.97 -17.70 6.33
C HIS A 181 -6.77 -16.95 5.73
N LEU A 182 -5.97 -16.28 6.57
CA LEU A 182 -4.78 -15.58 6.09
C LEU A 182 -3.72 -16.56 5.57
N GLU A 183 -3.55 -17.70 6.22
CA GLU A 183 -2.66 -18.78 5.75
C GLU A 183 -3.10 -19.35 4.40
N GLN A 184 -4.41 -19.61 4.23
CA GLN A 184 -4.92 -20.05 2.93
C GLN A 184 -4.65 -19.00 1.85
N MET A 185 -4.88 -17.72 2.14
CA MET A 185 -4.61 -16.64 1.19
C MET A 185 -3.11 -16.50 0.88
N THR A 186 -2.23 -16.77 1.84
CA THR A 186 -0.78 -16.86 1.62
C THR A 186 -0.45 -17.96 0.62
N ASP A 187 -1.04 -19.15 0.76
CA ASP A 187 -0.82 -20.27 -0.14
C ASP A 187 -1.36 -19.96 -1.55
N ASP A 188 -2.51 -19.30 -1.65
CA ASP A 188 -3.10 -18.88 -2.93
C ASP A 188 -2.20 -17.86 -3.66
N ILE A 189 -1.63 -16.88 -2.94
CA ILE A 189 -0.68 -15.91 -3.51
C ILE A 189 0.60 -16.61 -3.98
N GLU A 190 1.14 -17.53 -3.18
CA GLU A 190 2.36 -18.25 -3.56
C GLU A 190 2.15 -19.12 -4.81
N MET A 191 0.99 -19.77 -4.92
CA MET A 191 0.71 -20.67 -6.04
C MET A 191 0.38 -19.91 -7.32
N ASP A 192 -0.36 -18.82 -7.20
CA ASP A 192 -0.99 -18.21 -8.35
C ASP A 192 -0.37 -16.87 -8.80
N PHE A 193 0.38 -16.17 -7.93
CA PHE A 193 0.94 -14.85 -8.23
C PHE A 193 2.47 -14.81 -8.35
N LEU A 194 3.18 -15.81 -7.79
CA LEU A 194 4.65 -15.87 -7.66
C LEU A 194 5.26 -17.10 -8.36
#